data_AF-A0A1Y4C6G3-F1
#
_entry.id   AF-A0A1Y4C6G3-F1
#
_cell.length_a   1.000
_cell.length_b   1.000
_cell.length_c   1.000
_cell.angle_alpha   90.00
_cell.angle_beta   90.00
_cell.angle_gamma   90.00
#
_symmetry.space_group_name_H-M   'P 1'
#
loop_
_entity.id
_entity.type
_entity.pdbx_description
1 polymer ?
#
loop_
_entity_poly.entity_id
_entity_poly.type
_entity_poly.pdbx_seq_one_letter_code
_entity_poly.pdbx_strand_id
1 'polypeptide(L)' 'MKARDYLWCALNLMLDREELLEQLCPACRQKAEEERCPVCGAPAGTVSGGHNASFDQDRYERLKKGETV' A
#
# COMPACT_ATOMS: atom_id res chain seq x y z
N MET A 1 -15.33 -14.90 2.15
CA MET A 1 -15.57 -13.53 1.65
C MET A 1 -15.87 -13.57 0.17
N LYS A 2 -16.83 -12.78 -0.30
CA LYS A 2 -17.18 -12.59 -1.71
C LYS A 2 -16.49 -11.33 -2.25
N ALA A 3 -16.40 -11.21 -3.57
CA ALA A 3 -15.81 -10.03 -4.23
C ALA A 3 -16.40 -8.69 -3.72
N ARG A 4 -17.72 -8.65 -3.47
CA ARG A 4 -18.40 -7.49 -2.90
C ARG A 4 -17.89 -7.10 -1.50
N ASP A 5 -17.46 -8.07 -0.69
CA ASP A 5 -17.02 -7.82 0.68
C ASP A 5 -15.64 -7.10 0.63
N TYR A 6 -14.78 -7.50 -0.31
CA TYR A 6 -13.51 -6.80 -0.57
C TYR A 6 -13.73 -5.38 -1.08
N LEU A 7 -14.69 -5.18 -2.00
CA LEU A 7 -15.03 -3.85 -2.50
C LEU A 7 -15.53 -2.95 -1.37
N TRP A 8 -16.42 -3.47 -0.53
CA TRP A 8 -16.93 -2.75 0.63
C TRP A 8 -15.80 -2.37 1.59
N CYS A 9 -14.90 -3.30 1.93
CA CYS A 9 -13.75 -3.01 2.80
C CYS A 9 -12.83 -1.95 2.19
N ALA A 10 -12.50 -2.05 0.90
CA ALA A 10 -11.63 -1.10 0.23
C ALA A 10 -12.23 0.32 0.21
N LEU A 11 -13.53 0.42 -0.08
CA LEU A 11 -14.24 1.70 -0.07
C LEU A 11 -14.25 2.32 1.33
N ASN A 12 -14.60 1.55 2.36
CA ASN A 12 -14.63 2.08 3.72
C ASN A 12 -13.23 2.48 4.21
N LEU A 13 -12.18 1.72 3.86
CA LEU A 13 -10.80 2.11 4.17
C LEU A 13 -10.41 3.47 3.56
N MET A 14 -10.92 3.80 2.37
CA MET A 14 -10.70 5.10 1.74
C MET A 14 -11.48 6.21 2.46
N LEU A 15 -12.75 5.97 2.76
CA LEU A 15 -13.61 6.93 3.47
C LEU A 15 -13.09 7.23 4.89
N ASP A 16 -12.71 6.20 5.65
CA ASP A 16 -12.12 6.34 6.99
C ASP A 16 -10.87 7.23 6.95
N ARG A 17 -10.04 7.09 5.90
CA ARG A 17 -8.85 7.93 5.71
C ARG A 17 -9.22 9.39 5.47
N GLU A 18 -10.24 9.66 4.65
CA GLU A 18 -10.72 11.01 4.40
C GLU A 18 -11.22 11.67 5.68
N GLU A 19 -12.07 10.97 6.45
CA GLU A 19 -12.60 11.44 7.73
C GLU A 19 -11.47 11.74 8.75
N LEU A 20 -10.43 10.92 8.79
CA LEU A 20 -9.27 11.15 9.66
C LEU A 20 -8.46 12.37 9.23
N LEU A 21 -8.25 12.59 7.94
CA LEU A 21 -7.56 13.78 7.43
C LEU A 21 -8.35 15.06 7.71
N GLU A 22 -9.67 14.98 7.69
CA GLU A 22 -10.57 16.10 7.99
C GLU A 22 -10.42 16.63 9.41
N GLN A 23 -10.14 15.74 10.37
CA GLN A 23 -9.96 16.06 11.79
C GLN A 23 -8.60 16.72 12.10
N LEU A 24 -7.63 16.67 11.18
CA LEU A 24 -6.30 17.24 11.39
C LEU A 24 -6.27 18.75 11.14
N CYS A 25 -5.44 19.46 11.91
CA CYS A 25 -5.10 20.84 11.59
C CYS A 25 -4.31 20.92 10.26
N PRO A 26 -4.26 22.09 9.59
CA PRO A 26 -3.63 22.21 8.27
C PRO A 26 -2.18 21.69 8.20
N ALA A 27 -1.38 21.97 9.22
CA ALA A 27 0.02 21.53 9.27
C ALA A 27 0.15 20.00 9.45
N CYS A 28 -0.72 19.37 10.22
CA CYS A 28 -0.71 17.92 10.40
C CYS A 28 -1.25 17.21 9.16
N ARG A 29 -2.26 17.77 8.50
CA ARG A 29 -2.79 17.24 7.23
C ARG A 29 -1.71 17.21 6.16
N GLN A 30 -0.99 18.33 5.97
CA GLN A 30 0.10 18.43 5.00
C GLN A 30 1.14 17.32 5.20
N LYS A 31 1.52 17.03 6.44
CA LYS A 31 2.47 15.94 6.76
C LYS A 31 1.90 14.54 6.50
N ALA A 32 0.61 14.33 6.71
CA ALA A 32 -0.06 13.05 6.49
C ALA A 32 -0.26 12.73 5.00
N GLU A 33 -0.32 13.77 4.16
CA GLU A 33 -0.40 13.66 2.70
C GLU A 33 0.97 13.45 2.04
N GLU A 34 2.08 13.64 2.77
CA GLU A 34 3.42 13.34 2.26
C GLU A 34 3.59 11.85 1.96
N GLU A 35 4.09 11.53 0.75
CA GLU A 35 4.48 10.18 0.42
C GLU A 35 5.67 9.74 1.29
N ARG A 36 5.46 8.65 2.04
CA ARG A 36 6.45 8.06 2.94
C ARG A 36 6.48 6.54 2.80
N CYS A 37 7.63 5.94 3.07
CA CYS A 37 7.80 4.50 3.08
C CYS A 37 6.84 3.87 4.12
N PRO A 38 5.95 2.94 3.74
CA PRO A 38 5.03 2.30 4.68
C PRO A 38 5.75 1.39 5.70
N VAL A 39 7.02 1.07 5.46
CA VAL A 39 7.83 0.23 6.36
C VAL A 39 8.57 1.07 7.40
N CYS A 40 9.20 2.18 7.01
CA CYS A 40 10.09 2.95 7.90
C CYS A 40 9.75 4.44 8.05
N GLY A 41 8.75 4.96 7.32
CA GLY A 41 8.31 6.36 7.40
C GLY A 41 9.25 7.39 6.76
N ALA A 42 10.33 6.96 6.09
CA ALA A 42 11.23 7.83 5.35
C ALA A 42 10.53 8.51 4.14
N PRO A 43 10.88 9.75 3.76
CA PRO A 43 10.28 10.44 2.61
C PRO A 43 10.46 9.64 1.30
N ALA A 44 9.42 9.61 0.45
CA ALA A 44 9.39 8.77 -0.75
C ALA A 44 10.38 9.15 -1.87
N GLY A 45 11.16 10.22 -1.72
CA GLY A 45 12.10 10.70 -2.75
C GLY A 45 13.40 9.90 -2.93
N THR A 46 13.66 8.85 -2.15
CA THR A 46 14.91 8.08 -2.25
C THR A 46 14.77 6.67 -2.83
N VAL A 47 13.60 6.02 -2.66
CA VAL A 47 13.33 4.68 -3.21
C VAL A 47 11.82 4.56 -3.46
N SER A 48 11.35 5.11 -4.58
CA SER A 48 9.99 4.84 -5.07
C SER A 48 9.95 3.41 -5.62
N GLY A 49 9.53 2.46 -4.78
CA GLY A 49 9.47 1.04 -5.10
C GLY A 49 10.67 0.30 -4.54
N GLY A 50 10.48 -0.35 -3.38
CA GLY A 50 11.46 -1.27 -2.85
C GLY A 50 11.66 -2.42 -3.84
N HIS A 51 12.72 -2.37 -4.65
CA HIS A 51 13.16 -3.52 -5.41
C HIS A 51 13.59 -4.57 -4.38
N ASN A 52 12.72 -5.56 -4.14
CA ASN A 52 13.09 -6.68 -3.30
C ASN A 52 14.14 -7.49 -4.06
N ALA A 53 15.42 -7.28 -3.72
CA ALA A 53 16.54 -7.99 -4.34
C ALA A 53 16.46 -9.51 -4.16
N SER A 54 15.65 -9.98 -3.21
CA SER A 54 15.38 -11.42 -2.99
C SER A 54 14.14 -11.91 -3.75
N PHE A 55 13.45 -11.06 -4.52
CA PHE A 55 12.29 -11.49 -5.30
C PHE A 55 12.74 -12.22 -6.56
N ASP A 56 12.46 -13.52 -6.59
CA ASP A 56 12.72 -14.38 -7.73
C ASP A 56 11.53 -14.34 -8.71
N GLN A 57 11.68 -13.51 -9.74
CA GLN A 57 10.66 -13.32 -10.77
C GLN A 57 10.37 -14.63 -11.53
N ASP A 58 11.39 -15.44 -11.81
CA ASP A 58 11.26 -16.67 -12.58
C ASP A 58 10.49 -17.72 -11.78
N ARG A 59 10.80 -17.85 -10.49
CA ARG A 59 10.07 -18.74 -9.58
C ARG A 59 8.60 -18.29 -9.42
N TYR A 60 8.33 -16.99 -9.33
CA TYR A 60 6.96 -16.48 -9.26
C TYR A 60 6.14 -16.88 -10.49
N GLU A 61 6.69 -16.71 -11.71
CA GLU A 61 5.98 -17.07 -12.94
C GLU A 61 5.71 -18.58 -13.06
N ARG A 62 6.63 -19.43 -12.59
CA ARG A 62 6.42 -20.89 -12.51
C ARG A 62 5.29 -21.27 -11.56
N LEU A 63 5.30 -20.71 -10.35
CA LEU A 63 4.24 -20.94 -9.36
C LEU A 63 2.88 -20.46 -9.86
N LYS A 64 2.83 -19.31 -10.54
CA LYS A 64 1.61 -18.75 -11.14
C LYS A 64 0.99 -19.68 -12.19
N LYS A 65 1.80 -20.48 -12.88
CA LYS A 65 1.36 -21.51 -13.85
C LYS A 65 1.01 -22.85 -13.20
N GLY A 66 1.16 -22.99 -11.88
CA GLY A 66 0.85 -24.21 -11.13
C GLY A 66 1.96 -25.26 -11.14
N GLU A 67 3.19 -24.89 -11.49
CA GLU A 67 4.34 -25.80 -11.40
C GLU A 67 4.68 -26.09 -9.93
N THR A 68 4.96 -27.35 -9.62
CA THR A 68 5.48 -27.74 -8.31
C THR A 68 6.99 -27.43 -8.29
N VAL A 69 7.44 -26.72 -7.25
CA VAL A 69 8.85 -26.30 -7.06
C VAL A 69 9.56 -27.29 -6.15
#